data_AF-X1NYQ0-F1
#
_entry.id   AF-X1NYQ0-F1
#
_cell.length_a   1.000
_cell.length_b   1.000
_cell.length_c   1.000
_cell.angle_alpha   90.00
_cell.angle_beta   90.00
_cell.angle_gamma   90.00
#
_symmetry.space_group_name_H-M   'P 1'
#
loop_
_entity.id
_entity.type
_entity.pdbx_description
1 polymer ?
#
loop_
_entity_poly.entity_id
_entity_poly.type
_entity_poly.pdbx_seq_one_letter_code
_entity_poly.pdbx_strand_id
1 'polypeptide(L)'
;AYIDAPPEAKQFQARGMGTHLGPRDILVINSDGPVKNSFRFPNECVRHKMADLIGDLVLLGRALKGRIVAYKSGHSLNQQLVRRLYEAAHQAERMQTFGTDAVLDIRRIQKILPHRYPFLLVDKVIEVEGDTRIRGIKNVSFNEQFFQGHFPGTVIKADPNTDVVEKVRELKKGGKFNL
;
A
#
# COMPACT_ATOMS: atom_id res chain seq x y z
N ALA A 1 -36.58 18.55 -17.63
CA ALA A 1 -35.71 17.85 -18.60
C ALA A 1 -34.73 18.84 -19.22
N TYR A 2 -33.45 18.50 -19.29
CA TYR A 2 -32.39 19.35 -19.84
C TYR A 2 -32.46 19.31 -21.39
N ILE A 3 -33.38 20.07 -21.99
CA ILE A 3 -33.65 20.03 -23.45
C ILE A 3 -32.38 20.31 -24.26
N ASP A 4 -31.53 21.22 -23.78
CA ASP A 4 -30.29 21.67 -24.44
C ASP A 4 -29.02 20.95 -23.96
N ALA A 5 -29.16 19.91 -23.11
CA ALA A 5 -28.01 19.11 -22.69
C ALA A 5 -27.43 18.29 -23.85
N PRO A 6 -26.11 18.05 -23.84
CA PRO A 6 -25.48 17.15 -24.78
C PRO A 6 -26.01 15.71 -24.59
N PRO A 7 -25.98 14.88 -25.65
CA PRO A 7 -26.52 13.52 -25.64
C PRO A 7 -26.01 12.68 -24.47
N GLU A 8 -24.73 12.83 -24.10
CA GLU A 8 -24.09 12.12 -23.00
C GLU A 8 -24.75 12.46 -21.66
N ALA A 9 -24.96 13.74 -21.37
CA ALA A 9 -25.60 14.17 -20.12
C ALA A 9 -27.04 13.64 -20.01
N LYS A 10 -27.78 13.57 -21.13
CA LYS A 10 -29.11 12.94 -21.18
C LYS A 10 -29.03 11.43 -20.91
N GLN A 11 -28.03 10.74 -21.47
CA GLN A 11 -27.81 9.31 -21.20
C GLN A 11 -27.47 9.04 -19.73
N PHE A 12 -26.65 9.89 -19.10
CA PHE A 12 -26.35 9.77 -17.67
C PHE A 12 -27.62 9.88 -16.81
N GLN A 13 -28.47 10.87 -17.10
CA GLN A 13 -29.76 11.03 -16.40
C GLN A 13 -30.72 9.87 -16.66
N ALA A 14 -30.77 9.35 -17.89
CA ALA A 14 -31.60 8.19 -18.23
C ALA A 14 -31.17 6.91 -17.48
N ARG A 15 -29.88 6.81 -17.11
CA ARG A 15 -29.35 5.75 -16.24
C ARG A 15 -29.54 6.02 -14.75
N GLY A 16 -30.29 7.06 -14.38
CA GLY A 16 -30.55 7.45 -12.98
C GLY A 16 -29.41 8.22 -12.31
N MET A 17 -28.34 8.58 -13.03
CA MET A 17 -27.21 9.32 -12.48
C MET A 17 -27.43 10.83 -12.60
N GLY A 18 -27.15 11.58 -11.53
CA GLY A 18 -27.20 13.04 -11.56
C GLY A 18 -28.59 13.63 -11.84
N THR A 19 -29.66 12.87 -11.55
CA THR A 19 -31.06 13.29 -11.78
C THR A 19 -31.49 14.49 -10.94
N HIS A 20 -30.81 14.72 -9.82
CA HIS A 20 -31.02 15.86 -8.92
C HIS A 20 -30.12 17.07 -9.23
N LEU A 21 -29.16 16.95 -10.15
CA LEU A 21 -28.19 18.01 -10.42
C LEU A 21 -28.78 19.07 -11.35
N GLY A 22 -28.67 20.33 -10.94
CA GLY A 22 -29.08 21.49 -11.72
C GLY A 22 -27.90 22.31 -12.25
N PRO A 23 -28.16 23.35 -13.07
CA PRO A 23 -27.13 24.28 -13.58
C PRO A 23 -26.35 25.03 -12.48
N ARG A 24 -26.84 25.02 -11.24
CA ARG A 24 -26.13 25.57 -10.07
C ARG A 24 -25.06 24.64 -9.53
N ASP A 25 -25.22 23.34 -9.73
CA ASP A 25 -24.39 22.29 -9.12
C ASP A 25 -23.33 21.77 -10.10
N ILE A 26 -23.67 21.75 -11.39
CA ILE A 26 -22.82 21.20 -12.44
C ILE A 26 -22.70 22.12 -13.65
N LEU A 27 -21.50 22.17 -14.22
CA LEU A 27 -21.19 22.81 -15.48
C LEU A 27 -21.40 21.80 -16.62
N VAL A 28 -22.36 22.09 -17.50
CA VAL A 28 -22.64 21.30 -18.71
C VAL A 28 -22.14 22.10 -19.90
N ILE A 29 -21.35 21.47 -20.79
CA ILE A 29 -20.68 22.14 -21.90
C ILE A 29 -21.08 21.47 -23.22
N ASN A 30 -21.56 22.26 -24.18
CA ASN A 30 -21.79 21.88 -25.58
C ASN A 30 -20.61 22.35 -26.46
N SER A 31 -20.67 22.07 -27.77
CA SER A 31 -19.72 22.60 -28.75
C SER A 31 -19.60 24.12 -28.71
N ASP A 32 -20.69 24.81 -28.40
CA ASP A 32 -20.81 26.26 -28.47
C ASP A 32 -20.55 26.94 -27.12
N GLY A 33 -20.25 26.16 -26.07
CA GLY A 33 -19.95 26.66 -24.72
C GLY A 33 -20.87 26.12 -23.62
N PRO A 34 -20.86 26.74 -22.43
CA PRO A 34 -21.58 26.26 -21.27
C PRO A 34 -23.10 26.47 -21.40
N VAL A 35 -23.87 25.53 -20.87
CA VAL A 35 -25.33 25.44 -21.02
C VAL A 35 -25.98 25.89 -19.72
N LYS A 36 -26.82 26.94 -19.78
CA LYS A 36 -27.63 27.48 -18.66
C LYS A 36 -26.82 28.01 -17.46
N ASN A 37 -25.50 28.07 -17.58
CA ASN A 37 -24.59 28.75 -16.68
C ASN A 37 -23.36 29.25 -17.46
N SER A 38 -22.44 29.89 -16.75
CA SER A 38 -21.22 30.46 -17.32
C SER A 38 -20.00 29.94 -16.57
N PHE A 39 -18.85 30.00 -17.25
CA PHE A 39 -17.59 29.71 -16.59
C PHE A 39 -17.33 30.73 -15.48
N ARG A 40 -16.96 30.25 -14.29
CA ARG A 40 -16.48 31.06 -13.17
C ARG A 40 -15.09 31.63 -13.46
N PHE A 41 -14.30 30.90 -14.24
CA PHE A 41 -12.95 31.30 -14.67
C PHE A 41 -12.71 30.90 -16.13
N PRO A 42 -11.92 31.67 -16.91
CA PRO A 42 -11.58 31.30 -18.29
C PRO A 42 -10.97 29.90 -18.45
N ASN A 43 -10.29 29.40 -17.40
CA ASN A 43 -9.64 28.09 -17.37
C ASN A 43 -10.26 27.12 -16.35
N GLU A 44 -11.57 27.22 -16.08
CA GLU A 44 -12.27 26.44 -15.06
C GLU A 44 -12.12 24.93 -15.21
N CYS A 45 -12.19 24.39 -16.43
CA CYS A 45 -12.03 22.95 -16.68
C CYS A 45 -10.66 22.41 -16.19
N VAL A 46 -9.59 23.18 -16.42
CA VAL A 46 -8.24 22.81 -15.96
C VAL A 46 -8.14 22.94 -14.45
N ARG A 47 -8.70 24.01 -13.87
CA ARG A 47 -8.73 24.19 -12.41
C ARG A 47 -9.49 23.06 -11.71
N HIS A 48 -10.57 22.57 -12.30
CA HIS A 48 -11.30 21.42 -11.78
C HIS A 48 -10.44 20.16 -11.80
N LYS A 49 -9.70 19.90 -12.88
CA LYS A 49 -8.74 18.78 -12.95
C LYS A 49 -7.59 18.92 -11.95
N MET A 50 -7.16 20.15 -11.65
CA MET A 50 -6.20 20.39 -10.57
C MET A 50 -6.81 20.10 -9.19
N ALA A 51 -8.06 20.50 -8.96
CA ALA A 51 -8.77 20.20 -7.71
C ALA A 51 -8.97 18.69 -7.52
N ASP A 52 -9.33 17.97 -8.58
CA ASP A 52 -9.39 16.49 -8.62
C ASP A 52 -8.06 15.87 -8.18
N LEU A 53 -6.95 16.32 -8.79
CA LEU A 53 -5.61 15.85 -8.46
C LEU A 53 -5.26 16.14 -7.00
N ILE A 54 -5.53 17.35 -6.50
CA ILE A 54 -5.29 17.70 -5.09
C ILE A 54 -6.11 16.78 -4.18
N GLY A 55 -7.38 16.56 -4.48
CA GLY A 55 -8.27 15.68 -3.73
C GLY A 55 -7.74 14.24 -3.66
N ASP A 56 -7.29 13.70 -4.79
CA ASP A 56 -6.67 12.36 -4.84
C ASP A 56 -5.39 12.32 -3.99
N LEU A 57 -4.54 13.35 -4.06
CA LEU A 57 -3.28 13.41 -3.31
C LEU A 57 -3.48 13.48 -1.79
N VAL A 58 -4.57 14.08 -1.33
CA VAL A 58 -4.93 14.10 0.10
C VAL A 58 -5.11 12.69 0.66
N LEU A 59 -5.49 11.70 -0.18
CA LEU A 59 -5.60 10.30 0.23
C LEU A 59 -4.26 9.68 0.65
N LEU A 60 -3.12 10.31 0.35
CA LEU A 60 -1.82 9.89 0.86
C LEU A 60 -1.75 9.97 2.40
N GLY A 61 -2.57 10.84 3.02
CA GLY A 61 -2.61 11.03 4.48
C GLY A 61 -1.34 11.64 5.08
N ARG A 62 -0.44 12.16 4.23
CA ARG A 62 0.88 12.66 4.62
C ARG A 62 1.18 13.95 3.85
N ALA A 63 1.94 14.84 4.47
CA ALA A 63 2.39 16.06 3.81
C ALA A 63 3.34 15.70 2.65
N LEU A 64 2.97 16.10 1.44
CA LEU A 64 3.81 15.92 0.27
C LEU A 64 4.62 17.18 0.01
N LYS A 65 5.95 17.05 -0.01
CA LYS A 65 6.87 18.13 -0.38
C LYS A 65 7.57 17.79 -1.69
N GLY A 66 7.18 18.47 -2.76
CA GLY A 66 7.77 18.24 -4.08
C GLY A 66 6.99 18.91 -5.19
N ARG A 67 7.42 18.66 -6.43
CA ARG A 67 6.75 19.13 -7.65
C ARG A 67 6.03 17.97 -8.31
N ILE A 68 4.74 18.12 -8.57
CA ILE A 68 3.95 17.19 -9.38
C ILE A 68 3.73 17.80 -10.76
N VAL A 69 3.92 16.99 -11.79
CA VAL A 69 3.60 17.34 -13.17
C VAL A 69 2.65 16.28 -13.71
N ALA A 70 1.50 16.72 -14.23
CA ALA A 70 0.45 15.85 -14.72
C ALA A 70 0.02 16.26 -16.12
N TYR A 71 -0.05 15.30 -17.04
CA TYR A 71 -0.50 15.51 -18.42
C TYR A 71 -1.70 14.62 -18.68
N LYS A 72 -2.87 15.24 -18.93
CA LYS A 72 -4.15 14.53 -19.18
C LYS A 72 -4.43 13.44 -18.12
N SER A 73 -4.06 13.67 -16.86
CA SER A 73 -4.28 12.67 -15.81
C SER A 73 -5.74 12.67 -15.35
N GLY A 74 -6.23 11.47 -15.00
CA GLY A 74 -7.51 11.27 -14.34
C GLY A 74 -7.32 10.60 -12.99
N HIS A 75 -8.42 10.38 -12.26
CA HIS A 75 -8.39 9.81 -10.91
C HIS A 75 -7.65 8.47 -10.83
N SER A 76 -7.83 7.59 -11.81
CA SER A 76 -7.15 6.28 -11.82
C SER A 76 -5.62 6.40 -11.80
N LEU A 77 -5.05 7.36 -12.53
CA LEU A 77 -3.61 7.59 -12.58
C LEU A 77 -3.13 8.29 -11.30
N ASN A 78 -3.89 9.28 -10.82
CA ASN A 78 -3.58 9.99 -9.58
C ASN A 78 -3.57 9.02 -8.37
N GLN A 79 -4.57 8.14 -8.28
CA GLN A 79 -4.66 7.13 -7.22
C GLN A 79 -3.51 6.10 -7.29
N GLN A 80 -3.08 5.72 -8.50
CA GLN A 80 -1.89 4.87 -8.67
C GLN A 80 -0.62 5.57 -8.17
N LEU A 81 -0.45 6.86 -8.47
CA LEU A 81 0.66 7.65 -7.94
C LEU A 81 0.64 7.68 -6.41
N VAL A 82 -0.53 7.94 -5.82
CA VAL A 82 -0.71 7.99 -4.36
C VAL A 82 -0.34 6.66 -3.70
N ARG A 83 -0.79 5.53 -4.26
CA ARG A 83 -0.44 4.19 -3.76
C ARG A 83 1.07 3.95 -3.77
N ARG A 84 1.74 4.30 -4.86
CA ARG A 84 3.21 4.15 -4.95
C ARG A 84 3.95 5.05 -3.96
N LEU A 85 3.50 6.29 -3.78
CA LEU A 85 4.09 7.20 -2.79
C LEU A 85 3.88 6.68 -1.36
N TYR A 86 2.69 6.15 -1.08
CA TYR A 86 2.39 5.52 0.21
C TYR A 86 3.32 4.34 0.48
N GLU A 87 3.45 3.41 -0.47
CA GLU A 87 4.31 2.23 -0.35
C GLU A 87 5.78 2.61 -0.14
N ALA A 88 6.29 3.56 -0.93
CA ALA A 88 7.66 4.05 -0.81
C ALA A 88 7.93 4.72 0.54
N ALA A 89 6.98 5.54 1.04
CA ALA A 89 7.08 6.16 2.36
C ALA A 89 7.10 5.11 3.48
N HIS A 90 6.23 4.10 3.40
CA HIS A 90 6.19 3.01 4.38
C HIS A 90 7.45 2.14 4.35
N GLN A 91 8.07 1.95 3.18
CA GLN A 91 9.36 1.27 3.08
C GLN A 91 10.48 2.10 3.73
N ALA A 92 10.56 3.39 3.44
CA ALA A 92 11.57 4.29 4.00
C ALA A 92 11.49 4.39 5.54
N GLU A 93 10.27 4.50 6.08
CA GLU A 93 10.06 4.53 7.54
C GLU A 93 10.42 3.20 8.21
N ARG A 94 10.10 2.07 7.57
CA ARG A 94 10.52 0.74 8.05
C ARG A 94 12.04 0.63 8.10
N MET A 95 12.73 1.07 7.05
CA MET A 95 14.19 1.06 7.01
C MET A 95 14.82 1.92 8.11
N GLN A 96 14.26 3.12 8.37
CA GLN A 96 14.75 4.00 9.44
C GLN A 96 14.46 3.45 10.85
N THR A 97 13.30 2.83 11.06
CA THR A 97 12.87 2.38 12.40
C THR A 97 13.49 1.06 12.81
N PHE A 98 13.65 0.13 11.87
CA PHE A 98 14.03 -1.26 12.18
C PHE A 98 15.44 -1.65 11.77
N GLY A 99 16.16 -0.81 11.00
CA GLY A 99 17.51 -1.10 10.55
C GLY A 99 17.57 -2.40 9.74
N THR A 100 17.43 -2.29 8.42
CA THR A 100 17.23 -3.39 7.45
C THR A 100 15.82 -4.00 7.49
N ASP A 101 15.45 -4.71 6.41
CA ASP A 101 14.11 -5.20 6.00
C ASP A 101 13.28 -6.04 7.00
N ALA A 102 13.60 -6.04 8.29
CA ALA A 102 12.89 -6.82 9.29
C ALA A 102 11.54 -6.18 9.67
N VAL A 103 10.44 -6.91 9.42
CA VAL A 103 9.08 -6.66 9.92
C VAL A 103 9.00 -6.91 11.44
N LEU A 104 9.72 -7.90 11.96
CA LEU A 104 9.86 -8.14 13.42
C LEU A 104 11.31 -8.47 13.77
N ASP A 105 11.82 -7.82 14.82
CA ASP A 105 13.12 -8.13 15.42
C ASP A 105 13.01 -9.23 16.50
N ILE A 106 14.16 -9.78 16.90
CA ILE A 106 14.23 -10.85 17.92
C ILE A 106 13.52 -10.49 19.23
N ARG A 107 13.55 -9.21 19.65
CA ARG A 107 12.94 -8.79 20.93
C ARG A 107 11.42 -8.86 20.87
N ARG A 108 10.82 -8.49 19.74
CA ARG A 108 9.39 -8.61 19.49
C ARG A 108 8.99 -10.07 19.29
N ILE A 109 9.78 -10.83 18.54
CA ILE A 109 9.55 -12.27 18.33
C ILE A 109 9.53 -13.00 19.68
N GLN A 110 10.48 -12.73 20.59
CA GLN A 110 10.52 -13.33 21.93
C GLN A 110 9.32 -12.97 22.83
N LYS A 111 8.68 -11.82 22.61
CA LYS A 111 7.45 -11.45 23.34
C LYS A 111 6.22 -12.17 22.81
N ILE A 112 6.17 -12.41 21.50
CA ILE A 112 5.04 -13.07 20.82
C ILE A 112 5.13 -14.60 20.97
N LEU A 113 6.35 -15.14 20.82
CA LEU A 113 6.67 -16.55 20.95
C LEU A 113 7.46 -16.75 22.25
N PRO A 114 6.79 -17.04 23.39
CA PRO A 114 7.47 -17.24 24.66
C PRO A 114 8.17 -18.61 24.71
N HIS A 115 9.31 -18.72 24.04
CA HIS A 115 10.21 -19.88 24.10
C HIS A 115 11.47 -19.61 24.93
N ARG A 116 12.12 -20.69 25.35
CA ARG A 116 13.46 -20.70 25.94
C ARG A 116 14.42 -21.50 25.04
N TYR A 117 15.71 -21.21 25.18
CA TYR A 117 16.76 -22.05 24.62
C TYR A 117 16.55 -23.53 25.03
N PRO A 118 16.78 -24.54 24.15
CA PRO A 118 17.41 -24.46 22.83
C PRO A 118 16.43 -24.50 21.63
N PHE A 119 15.14 -24.18 21.81
CA PHE A 119 14.20 -24.22 20.68
C PHE A 119 14.62 -23.22 19.60
N LEU A 120 14.92 -23.74 18.41
CA LEU A 120 15.49 -23.00 17.28
C LEU A 120 14.57 -21.85 16.88
N LEU A 121 15.14 -20.66 16.68
CA LEU A 121 14.38 -19.42 16.81
C LEU A 121 14.64 -18.46 15.66
N VAL A 122 13.63 -17.98 14.95
CA VAL A 122 13.80 -16.93 13.93
C VAL A 122 14.42 -15.66 14.54
N ASP A 123 15.54 -15.18 14.00
CA ASP A 123 16.22 -13.99 14.52
C ASP A 123 15.56 -12.69 14.02
N LYS A 124 15.01 -12.71 12.81
CA LYS A 124 14.23 -11.61 12.26
C LYS A 124 13.19 -12.10 11.25
N VAL A 125 12.00 -11.53 11.25
CA VAL A 125 10.99 -11.73 10.19
C VAL A 125 11.18 -10.64 9.16
N ILE A 126 11.31 -10.99 7.87
CA ILE A 126 11.51 -10.04 6.77
C ILE A 126 10.25 -9.83 5.91
N GLU A 127 9.28 -10.73 5.98
CA GLU A 127 8.04 -10.64 5.20
C GLU A 127 6.88 -11.30 5.94
N VAL A 128 5.69 -10.68 5.90
CA VAL A 128 4.44 -11.24 6.44
C VAL A 128 3.33 -10.98 5.41
N GLU A 129 2.68 -12.05 4.95
CA GLU A 129 1.51 -12.02 4.08
C GLU A 129 0.29 -12.44 4.89
N GLY A 130 -0.34 -11.47 5.58
CA GLY A 130 -1.46 -11.71 6.48
C GLY A 130 -1.22 -12.88 7.44
N ASP A 131 -2.18 -13.81 7.49
CA ASP A 131 -2.11 -15.02 8.31
C ASP A 131 -1.64 -16.26 7.52
N THR A 132 -1.21 -16.09 6.26
CA THR A 132 -0.94 -17.22 5.35
C THR A 132 0.54 -17.55 5.20
N ARG A 133 1.43 -16.56 5.29
CA ARG A 133 2.87 -16.77 5.09
C ARG A 133 3.73 -15.78 5.86
N ILE A 134 4.83 -16.27 6.41
CA ILE A 134 5.90 -15.47 7.00
C ILE A 134 7.23 -15.93 6.40
N ARG A 135 8.14 -14.99 6.07
CA ARG A 135 9.55 -15.30 5.80
C ARG A 135 10.42 -14.71 6.90
N GLY A 136 11.30 -15.54 7.44
CA GLY A 136 12.25 -15.16 8.48
C GLY A 136 13.66 -15.57 8.16
N ILE A 137 14.62 -14.97 8.85
CA ILE A 137 16.04 -15.29 8.80
C ILE A 137 16.45 -15.86 10.15
N LYS A 138 17.13 -16.99 10.11
CA LYS A 138 17.87 -17.60 11.22
C LYS A 138 19.35 -17.56 10.88
N ASN A 139 20.14 -16.90 11.72
CA ASN A 139 21.59 -17.05 11.67
C ASN A 139 21.93 -18.36 12.39
N VAL A 140 22.53 -19.26 11.64
CA VAL A 140 22.89 -20.59 12.11
C VAL A 140 24.42 -20.65 12.28
N SER A 141 24.89 -21.07 13.45
CA SER A 141 26.33 -21.22 13.74
C SER A 141 26.71 -22.66 14.03
N PHE A 142 27.97 -23.03 13.74
CA PHE A 142 28.49 -24.38 13.98
C PHE A 142 28.43 -24.81 15.46
N ASN A 143 28.37 -23.84 16.38
CA ASN A 143 28.38 -24.06 17.82
C ASN A 143 27.01 -24.47 18.39
N GLU A 144 25.97 -24.57 17.56
CA GLU A 144 24.65 -24.94 18.05
C GLU A 144 24.55 -26.45 18.36
N GLN A 145 23.79 -26.78 19.41
CA GLN A 145 23.77 -28.11 20.03
C GLN A 145 23.37 -29.25 19.09
N PHE A 146 22.59 -28.96 18.04
CA PHE A 146 22.17 -29.97 17.04
C PHE A 146 23.22 -30.23 15.95
N PHE A 147 24.24 -29.37 15.79
CA PHE A 147 25.38 -29.63 14.91
C PHE A 147 26.55 -30.29 15.64
N GLN A 148 26.64 -30.12 16.96
CA GLN A 148 27.64 -30.78 17.77
C GLN A 148 27.32 -32.28 17.89
N GLY A 149 27.80 -33.08 16.92
CA GLY A 149 27.78 -34.55 16.97
C GLY A 149 27.18 -35.25 15.75
N HIS A 150 26.45 -34.55 14.88
CA HIS A 150 25.81 -35.19 13.71
C HIS A 150 26.74 -35.34 12.50
N PHE A 151 27.82 -34.55 12.43
CA PHE A 151 28.82 -34.61 11.34
C PHE A 151 30.26 -34.45 11.86
N PRO A 152 30.82 -35.43 12.57
CA PRO A 152 32.19 -35.38 13.05
C PRO A 152 33.17 -35.25 11.87
N GLY A 153 33.99 -34.19 11.84
CA GLY A 153 35.05 -33.98 10.83
C GLY A 153 34.64 -33.18 9.58
N THR A 154 33.37 -32.81 9.42
CA THR A 154 32.90 -32.03 8.26
C THR A 154 32.45 -30.64 8.70
N VAL A 155 33.01 -29.59 8.09
CA VAL A 155 32.55 -28.21 8.31
C VAL A 155 31.18 -28.05 7.64
N ILE A 156 30.13 -27.90 8.44
CA ILE A 156 28.84 -27.44 7.94
C ILE A 156 28.99 -25.95 7.65
N LYS A 157 29.11 -25.61 6.36
CA LYS A 157 28.95 -24.22 5.93
C LYS A 157 27.46 -23.90 6.01
N ALA A 158 27.05 -23.15 7.03
CA ALA A 158 25.80 -22.41 6.94
C ALA A 158 25.99 -21.42 5.77
N ASP A 159 25.39 -21.71 4.61
CA ASP A 159 25.41 -20.77 3.51
C ASP A 159 24.70 -19.50 4.00
N PRO A 160 25.35 -18.31 3.95
CA PRO A 160 24.73 -17.06 4.35
C PRO A 160 23.43 -16.73 3.58
N ASN A 161 23.14 -17.46 2.50
CA ASN A 161 21.89 -17.41 1.73
C ASN A 161 20.93 -18.59 2.01
N THR A 162 21.16 -19.37 3.07
CA THR A 162 20.20 -20.42 3.47
C THR A 162 18.97 -19.74 4.04
N ASP A 163 17.97 -19.52 3.19
CA ASP A 163 16.60 -19.27 3.62
C ASP A 163 16.13 -20.50 4.40
N VAL A 164 16.23 -20.46 5.73
CA VAL A 164 15.49 -21.40 6.58
C VAL A 164 14.02 -21.02 6.46
N VAL A 165 13.36 -21.50 5.40
CA VAL A 165 11.91 -21.42 5.26
C VAL A 165 11.31 -22.42 6.21
N GLU A 166 11.21 -22.05 7.48
CA GLU A 166 10.35 -22.79 8.40
C GLU A 166 8.90 -22.49 7.99
N LYS A 167 8.29 -23.47 7.32
CA LYS A 167 6.89 -23.39 6.92
C LYS A 167 6.04 -23.54 8.17
N VAL A 168 5.78 -22.44 8.87
CA VAL A 168 4.85 -22.41 10.00
C VAL A 168 3.46 -22.74 9.48
N ARG A 169 3.08 -24.01 9.56
CA ARG A 169 1.77 -24.51 9.18
C ARG A 169 0.82 -24.30 10.35
N GLU A 170 0.02 -23.24 10.25
CA GLU A 170 -1.32 -23.08 10.82
C GLU A 170 -1.47 -23.37 12.34
N LEU A 171 -1.28 -22.34 13.18
CA LEU A 171 -1.90 -22.28 14.52
C LEU A 171 -3.33 -21.74 14.38
N LYS A 172 -4.27 -22.56 13.88
CA LYS A 172 -5.69 -22.26 14.03
C LYS A 172 -6.16 -22.68 15.42
N LYS A 173 -6.34 -21.68 16.30
CA LYS A 173 -7.62 -21.33 16.92
C LYS A 173 -7.43 -20.22 17.98
N GLY A 174 -7.99 -19.04 17.70
CA GLY A 174 -8.59 -18.21 18.76
C GLY A 174 -7.98 -16.84 19.09
N GLY A 175 -6.82 -16.46 18.54
CA GLY A 175 -6.23 -15.14 18.80
C GLY A 175 -6.21 -14.28 17.56
N LYS A 176 -7.00 -13.20 17.52
CA LYS A 176 -6.84 -12.15 16.51
C LYS A 176 -5.43 -11.58 16.64
N PHE A 177 -4.63 -11.66 15.57
CA PHE A 177 -3.44 -10.82 15.45
C PHE A 177 -3.92 -9.39 15.24
N ASN A 178 -3.90 -8.58 16.31
CA ASN A 178 -3.95 -7.14 16.15
C ASN A 178 -2.50 -6.67 15.90
N LEU A 179 -2.21 -6.37 14.64
CA LEU A 179 -1.07 -5.55 14.23
C LEU A 179 -1.34 -4.08 14.55
#